data_AF-W4VH31-F1
#
_entry.id   AF-W4VH31-F1
#
_cell.length_a   1.000
_cell.length_b   1.000
_cell.length_c   1.000
_cell.angle_alpha   90.00
_cell.angle_beta   90.00
_cell.angle_gamma   90.00
#
_symmetry.space_group_name_H-M   'P 1'
#
loop_
_entity.id
_entity.type
_entity.pdbx_description
1 polymer ?
#
loop_
_entity_poly.entity_id
_entity_poly.type
_entity_poly.pdbx_seq_one_letter_code
_entity_poly.pdbx_strand_id
1 'polypeptide(L)' 'MSNLFVLDHPLIQHKLTYIRNKDTGTKEFRALVDEVSALMAFEITRDLPLEETTIQTPRNGSQN' A
#
# COMPACT_ATOMS: atom_id res chain seq x y z
N MET A 1 5.29 -17.35 -18.24
CA MET A 1 4.72 -16.32 -17.34
C MET A 1 5.69 -16.09 -16.20
N SER A 2 6.69 -15.21 -16.36
CA SER A 2 7.79 -15.09 -15.39
C SER A 2 7.68 -13.93 -14.41
N ASN A 3 6.80 -12.94 -14.61
CA ASN A 3 6.70 -11.72 -13.78
C ASN A 3 5.26 -11.43 -13.29
N LEU A 4 4.52 -12.46 -12.86
CA LEU A 4 3.17 -12.28 -12.28
C LEU A 4 3.26 -12.42 -10.75
N PHE A 5 2.89 -11.37 -10.03
CA PHE A 5 2.73 -11.38 -8.57
C PHE A 5 1.26 -11.18 -8.24
N VAL A 6 0.63 -12.20 -7.63
CA VAL A 6 -0.75 -12.13 -7.16
C VAL A 6 -0.72 -11.70 -5.69
N LEU A 7 -1.34 -10.56 -5.39
CA LEU A 7 -1.38 -9.99 -4.05
C LEU A 7 -2.51 -10.63 -3.23
N ASP A 8 -2.17 -11.67 -2.48
CA ASP A 8 -3.11 -12.45 -1.66
C ASP A 8 -3.34 -11.84 -0.27
N HIS A 9 -3.81 -10.58 -0.24
CA HIS A 9 -4.04 -9.84 1.01
C HIS A 9 -5.54 -9.82 1.37
N PRO A 10 -5.95 -10.17 2.62
CA PRO A 10 -7.36 -10.32 2.98
C PRO A 10 -8.16 -9.03 2.80
N LEU A 11 -7.58 -7.86 3.09
CA LEU A 11 -8.26 -6.58 2.84
C LEU A 11 -8.42 -6.25 1.35
N ILE A 12 -7.48 -6.68 0.50
CA ILE A 12 -7.61 -6.50 -0.95
C ILE A 12 -8.79 -7.35 -1.44
N GLN A 13 -8.85 -8.62 -1.03
CA GLN A 13 -9.96 -9.52 -1.39
C GLN A 13 -11.32 -9.01 -0.90
N HIS A 14 -11.38 -8.58 0.37
CA HIS A 14 -12.59 -8.01 0.97
C HIS A 14 -13.08 -6.79 0.19
N LYS A 15 -12.21 -5.81 -0.08
CA LYS A 15 -12.59 -4.59 -0.82
C LYS A 15 -12.92 -4.89 -2.28
N LEU A 16 -12.18 -5.79 -2.91
CA LEU A 16 -12.43 -6.21 -4.30
C LEU A 16 -13.81 -6.84 -4.47
N THR A 17 -14.33 -7.51 -3.44
CA THR A 17 -15.71 -8.04 -3.43
C THR A 17 -16.73 -6.92 -3.62
N TYR A 18 -16.59 -5.80 -2.90
CA TYR A 18 -17.48 -4.64 -3.06
C TYR A 18 -17.23 -3.88 -4.36
N ILE A 19 -15.98 -3.72 -4.80
CA ILE A 19 -15.65 -3.10 -6.09
C ILE A 19 -16.38 -3.81 -7.26
N ARG A 20 -16.52 -5.14 -7.17
CA ARG A 20 -17.21 -5.96 -8.18
C ARG A 20 -18.73 -6.01 -8.02
N ASN A 21 -19.28 -5.53 -6.90
CA ASN A 21 -20.71 -5.51 -6.67
C ASN A 21 -21.38 -4.45 -7.55
N LYS A 22 -22.36 -4.86 -8.37
CA LYS A 22 -23.11 -3.97 -9.27
C LYS A 22 -23.89 -2.87 -8.53
N ASP A 23 -24.21 -3.10 -7.25
CA ASP A 23 -24.99 -2.18 -6.43
C ASP A 23 -24.09 -1.14 -5.72
N THR A 24 -22.76 -1.24 -5.85
CA THR A 24 -21.81 -0.28 -5.25
C THR A 24 -21.85 1.05 -5.99
N GLY A 25 -22.18 2.12 -5.26
CA GLY A 25 -22.30 3.46 -5.81
C GLY A 25 -20.95 4.05 -6.24
N THR A 26 -20.97 4.99 -7.19
CA THR A 26 -19.75 5.56 -7.79
C THR A 26 -18.79 6.20 -6.78
N LYS A 27 -19.31 6.81 -5.70
CA LYS A 27 -18.47 7.40 -4.64
C LYS A 27 -17.70 6.32 -3.89
N GLU A 28 -18.39 5.26 -3.48
CA GLU A 28 -17.81 4.15 -2.73
C GLU A 28 -16.84 3.36 -3.60
N PHE A 29 -17.18 3.11 -4.86
CA PHE A 29 -16.27 2.47 -5.83
C PHE A 29 -14.92 3.19 -5.90
N ARG A 30 -14.93 4.52 -6.04
CA ARG A 30 -13.69 5.31 -6.12
C ARG A 30 -12.87 5.21 -4.83
N ALA A 31 -13.53 5.27 -3.67
CA ALA A 31 -12.85 5.14 -2.39
C ALA A 31 -12.21 3.74 -2.23
N LEU A 32 -12.94 2.68 -2.55
CA LEU A 32 -12.43 1.31 -2.46
C LEU A 32 -11.25 1.06 -3.42
N VAL A 33 -11.31 1.60 -4.64
CA VAL A 33 -10.20 1.50 -5.61
C VAL A 33 -8.96 2.22 -5.08
N ASP A 34 -9.11 3.40 -4.49
CA ASP A 34 -8.02 4.14 -3.87
C ASP A 34 -7.37 3.34 -2.72
N GLU A 35 -8.19 2.77 -1.84
CA GLU A 35 -7.73 1.93 -0.73
C GLU A 35 -7.01 0.66 -1.20
N VAL A 36 -7.54 -0.02 -2.23
CA VAL A 36 -6.86 -1.19 -2.82
C VAL A 36 -5.53 -0.77 -3.44
N SER A 37 -5.50 0.35 -4.16
CA SER A 37 -4.28 0.86 -4.81
C SER A 37 -3.19 1.17 -3.78
N ALA A 38 -3.54 1.75 -2.63
CA ALA A 38 -2.60 2.00 -1.54
C ALA A 38 -2.01 0.69 -0.97
N LEU A 39 -2.83 -0.35 -0.77
CA LEU A 39 -2.35 -1.65 -0.33
C LEU A 39 -1.42 -2.31 -1.35
N MET A 40 -1.74 -2.18 -2.65
CA MET A 40 -0.87 -2.68 -3.72
C MET A 40 0.45 -1.90 -3.80
N ALA A 41 0.41 -0.59 -3.61
CA ALA A 41 1.58 0.28 -3.61
C ALA A 41 2.55 -0.08 -2.48
N PHE A 42 2.03 -0.42 -1.29
CA PHE A 42 2.86 -0.92 -0.19
C PHE A 42 3.63 -2.19 -0.59
N GLU A 43 2.96 -3.15 -1.21
CA GLU A 43 3.61 -4.41 -1.62
C GLU A 43 4.60 -4.22 -2.77
N ILE A 44 4.28 -3.41 -3.78
CA ILE A 44 5.17 -3.21 -4.94
C ILE A 44 6.44 -2.42 -4.59
N THR A 45 6.41 -1.63 -3.52
CA THR A 45 7.55 -0.82 -3.07
C THR A 45 8.40 -1.50 -2.00
N ARG A 46 8.09 -2.76 -1.65
CA ARG A 46 8.79 -3.53 -0.60
C ARG A 46 10.29 -3.67 -0.84
N ASP A 47 10.70 -3.76 -2.10
CA ASP A 47 12.10 -4.00 -2.49
C ASP A 47 12.82 -2.72 -2.97
N LEU A 48 12.31 -1.54 -2.64
CA LEU A 48 13.00 -0.29 -2.97
C LEU A 48 14.40 -0.26 -2.31
N PRO A 49 15.45 0.12 -3.06
CA PRO A 49 16.80 0.21 -2.51
C PRO A 49 16.86 1.27 -1.41
N LEU A 50 17.60 0.95 -0.35
CA LEU A 50 17.83 1.85 0.78
C LEU A 50 19.29 2.29 0.81
N GLU A 51 19.53 3.46 1.40
CA GLU A 51 20.86 4.00 1.68
C GLU A 51 20.94 4.39 3.16
N GLU A 52 22.01 3.98 3.82
CA GLU A 52 22.27 4.33 5.22
C GLU A 52 22.66 5.81 5.33
N THR A 53 21.98 6.56 6.19
CA THR A 53 22.26 7.97 6.43
C THR A 53 22.14 8.30 7.91
N THR A 54 22.97 9.23 8.38
CA THR A 54 22.96 9.67 9.78
C THR A 54 22.07 10.90 9.93
N ILE A 55 21.07 10.82 10.80
CA ILE A 55 20.18 11.95 11.14
C ILE A 55 20.26 12.27 12.63
N GLN A 56 20.01 13.54 12.99
CA GLN A 56 19.86 13.96 14.38
C GLN A 56 18.39 13.87 14.79
N THR A 57 18.08 13.08 15.82
CA THR A 57 16.73 13.01 16.40
C THR A 57 16.58 14.00 17.57
N PRO A 58 15.36 14.45 17.91
CA PRO A 58 15.15 15.44 18.96
C PRO A 58 15.70 15.06 20.35
N ARG A 59 15.82 13.75 20.66
CA ARG A 59 16.32 13.28 21.98
C ARG A 59 17.84 13.12 22.04
N ASN A 60 18.52 12.92 20.91
CA ASN A 60 19.96 12.64 20.85
C ASN A 60 20.74 13.76 20.16
N GLY A 61 20.24 15.00 20.23
CA GLY A 61 20.98 16.20 19.86
C GLY A 61 22.00 16.60 20.92
N SER A 62 22.99 15.75 21.19
CA SER A 62 24.20 16.12 21.91
C SER A 62 25.37 15.33 21.32
N GLN A 63 25.89 15.84 20.21
CA GLN A 63 27.30 15.70 19.91
C GLN A 63 27.97 16.87 20.63
N ASN A 64 28.91 16.53 21.51
CA ASN A 64 29.81 17.47 22.18
C ASN A 64 30.77 18.07 21.14
#